data_AF-A0A971BJZ9-F1
#
_entry.id   AF-A0A971BJZ9-F1
#
_cell.length_a   1.000
_cell.length_b   1.000
_cell.length_c   1.000
_cell.angle_alpha   90.00
_cell.angle_beta   90.00
_cell.angle_gamma   90.00
#
_symmetry.space_group_name_H-M   'P 1'
#
loop_
_entity.id
_entity.type
_entity.pdbx_description
1 polymer ?
#
loop_
_entity_poly.entity_id
_entity_poly.type
_entity_poly.pdbx_seq_one_letter_code
_entity_poly.pdbx_strand_id
1 'polypeptide(L)'
;LSDEEIITTYKRRWDIEVFFKMAKSFLNLAKECQSRSYDALVAQAHVVCCRYIMLALAKRTNQDPRTLGTLFHACCEELKQVTFAEALAIMLMLLKQALANVPDMTSELIQSLIERFLKELPPIYGARWLFDRQYGAVSS
;
A
#
# COMPACT_ATOMS: atom_id res chain seq x y z
N LEU A 1 -27.21 -10.83 19.52
CA LEU A 1 -25.87 -10.70 18.91
C LEU A 1 -25.90 -11.51 17.63
N SER A 2 -25.40 -10.95 16.52
CA SER A 2 -25.18 -11.74 15.30
C SER A 2 -24.05 -12.74 15.51
N ASP A 3 -23.97 -13.75 14.65
CA ASP A 3 -22.92 -14.77 14.72
C ASP A 3 -21.52 -14.15 14.62
N GLU A 4 -21.35 -13.11 13.79
CA GLU A 4 -20.09 -12.38 13.66
C GLU A 4 -19.70 -11.61 14.93
N GLU A 5 -20.68 -11.01 15.61
CA GLU A 5 -20.47 -10.30 16.87
C GLU A 5 -20.06 -11.27 17.98
N ILE A 6 -20.69 -12.45 18.01
CA ILE A 6 -20.37 -13.53 18.95
C ILE A 6 -18.91 -13.96 18.73
N ILE A 7 -18.53 -14.32 17.50
CA ILE A 7 -17.17 -14.76 17.16
C ILE A 7 -16.13 -13.70 17.54
N THR A 8 -16.40 -12.43 17.21
CA THR A 8 -15.50 -11.30 17.52
C THR A 8 -15.33 -11.12 19.02
N THR A 9 -16.41 -11.22 19.79
CA THR A 9 -16.39 -11.09 21.25
C THR A 9 -15.59 -12.22 21.89
N TYR A 10 -15.81 -13.46 21.44
CA TYR A 10 -15.04 -14.63 21.92
C TYR A 10 -13.56 -14.50 21.61
N LYS A 11 -13.20 -14.02 20.41
CA LYS A 11 -11.81 -13.77 20.04
C LYS A 11 -11.15 -12.75 20.96
N ARG A 12 -11.80 -11.60 21.20
CA ARG A 12 -11.29 -10.56 22.11
C ARG A 12 -11.07 -11.10 23.53
N ARG A 13 -11.99 -11.91 24.04
CA ARG A 13 -11.86 -12.55 25.36
C ARG A 13 -10.65 -13.47 25.42
N TRP A 14 -10.46 -14.29 24.38
CA TRP A 14 -9.31 -15.19 24.29
C TRP A 14 -7.98 -14.43 24.15
N ASP A 15 -7.95 -13.35 23.37
CA ASP A 15 -6.76 -12.52 23.19
C ASP A 15 -6.27 -11.95 24.54
N ILE A 16 -7.17 -11.61 25.47
CA ILE A 16 -6.82 -11.20 26.84
C ILE A 16 -6.16 -12.34 27.61
N GLU A 17 -6.66 -13.58 27.50
CA GLU A 17 -6.04 -14.74 28.14
C GLU A 17 -4.63 -15.01 27.59
N VAL A 18 -4.46 -14.90 26.27
CA VAL A 18 -3.15 -15.01 25.61
C VAL A 18 -2.21 -13.90 26.08
N PHE A 19 -2.68 -12.65 26.16
CA PHE A 19 -1.90 -11.55 26.72
C PHE A 19 -1.41 -11.87 28.13
N PHE A 20 -2.29 -12.25 29.06
CA PHE A 20 -1.90 -12.53 30.44
C PHE A 20 -0.99 -13.76 30.57
N LYS A 21 -1.17 -14.77 29.69
CA LYS A 21 -0.23 -15.88 29.60
C LYS A 21 1.16 -15.39 29.21
N MET A 22 1.26 -14.56 28.17
CA MET A 22 2.54 -14.01 27.72
C MET A 22 3.19 -13.10 28.77
N ALA A 23 2.41 -12.19 29.37
CA ALA A 23 2.88 -11.25 30.37
C ALA A 23 3.44 -11.95 31.62
N LYS A 24 2.76 -12.98 32.12
CA LYS A 24 3.20 -13.72 33.31
C LYS A 24 4.37 -14.67 33.01
N SER A 25 4.33 -15.38 31.88
CA SER A 25 5.34 -16.42 31.58
C SER A 25 6.64 -15.86 31.02
N PHE A 26 6.57 -14.78 30.23
CA PHE A 26 7.73 -14.30 29.47
C PHE A 26 8.13 -12.86 29.77
N LEU A 27 7.23 -12.06 30.34
CA LEU A 27 7.51 -10.64 30.65
C LEU A 27 7.56 -10.34 32.14
N ASN A 28 7.62 -11.38 32.99
CA ASN A 28 7.82 -11.27 34.43
C ASN A 28 6.85 -10.36 35.19
N LEU A 29 5.58 -10.27 34.73
CA LEU A 29 4.56 -9.38 35.33
C LEU A 29 4.46 -9.50 36.86
N ALA A 30 4.57 -10.69 37.44
CA ALA A 30 4.46 -10.90 38.88
C ALA A 30 5.81 -11.06 39.61
N LYS A 31 6.92 -11.25 38.88
CA LYS A 31 8.19 -11.69 39.46
C LYS A 31 9.26 -10.60 39.48
N GLU A 32 9.18 -9.63 38.56
CA GLU A 32 10.23 -8.62 38.36
C GLU A 32 10.28 -7.55 39.46
N CYS A 33 9.11 -7.09 39.94
CA CYS A 33 9.04 -6.09 40.99
C CYS A 33 8.57 -6.73 42.31
N GLN A 34 9.41 -6.64 43.34
CA GLN A 34 9.08 -7.03 44.72
C GLN A 34 8.91 -5.81 45.64
N SER A 35 8.66 -4.64 45.05
CA SER A 35 8.43 -3.40 45.81
C SER A 35 7.13 -3.50 46.60
N ARG A 36 7.10 -2.88 47.78
CA ARG A 36 5.90 -2.75 48.61
C ARG A 36 5.12 -1.47 48.32
N SER A 37 5.65 -0.59 47.46
CA SER A 37 4.94 0.60 47.00
C SER A 37 3.95 0.24 45.91
N TYR A 38 2.70 0.67 46.07
CA TYR A 38 1.64 0.46 45.09
C TYR A 38 1.99 1.11 43.74
N ASP A 39 2.52 2.34 43.76
CA ASP A 39 2.89 3.07 42.54
C ASP A 39 4.00 2.34 41.76
N ALA A 40 4.94 1.72 42.47
CA ALA A 40 5.99 0.93 41.84
C ALA A 40 5.44 -0.34 41.15
N LEU A 41 4.46 -1.01 41.76
CA LEU A 41 3.78 -2.15 41.17
C LEU A 41 2.97 -1.75 39.93
N VAL A 42 2.24 -0.64 40.00
CA VAL A 42 1.48 -0.10 38.86
C VAL A 42 2.41 0.30 37.71
N ALA A 43 3.52 0.98 38.02
CA ALA A 43 4.52 1.36 37.02
C ALA A 43 5.11 0.12 36.33
N GLN A 44 5.47 -0.92 37.09
CA GLN A 44 6.00 -2.15 36.52
C GLN A 44 4.97 -2.88 35.64
N ALA A 45 3.69 -2.93 36.04
CA ALA A 45 2.63 -3.48 35.20
C ALA A 45 2.50 -2.74 33.87
N HIS A 46 2.57 -1.40 33.87
CA HIS A 46 2.56 -0.58 32.65
C HIS A 46 3.77 -0.88 31.77
N VAL A 47 4.97 -0.98 32.34
CA VAL A 47 6.17 -1.31 31.59
C VAL A 47 6.03 -2.68 30.91
N VAL A 48 5.47 -3.67 31.59
CA VAL A 48 5.19 -4.99 30.99
C VAL A 48 4.19 -4.90 29.84
N CYS A 49 3.12 -4.10 29.99
CA CYS A 49 2.18 -3.82 28.90
C CYS A 49 2.88 -3.19 27.68
N CYS A 50 3.75 -2.19 27.90
CA CYS A 50 4.52 -1.56 26.82
C CYS A 50 5.44 -2.56 26.11
N ARG A 51 6.16 -3.41 26.86
CA ARG A 51 7.01 -4.47 26.28
C ARG A 51 6.18 -5.43 25.42
N TYR A 52 5.01 -5.84 25.90
CA TYR A 52 4.10 -6.69 25.12
C TYR A 52 3.67 -6.00 23.82
N ILE A 53 3.26 -4.73 23.87
CA ILE A 53 2.84 -3.98 22.68
C ILE A 53 3.96 -3.91 21.65
N MET A 54 5.19 -3.60 22.08
CA MET A 54 6.36 -3.57 21.20
C MET A 54 6.61 -4.93 20.53
N LEU A 55 6.54 -6.02 21.29
CA LEU A 55 6.73 -7.38 20.76
C LEU A 55 5.58 -7.80 19.83
N ALA A 56 4.34 -7.48 20.16
CA ALA A 56 3.18 -7.76 19.32
C ALA A 56 3.26 -6.99 17.99
N LEU A 57 3.70 -5.73 18.03
CA LEU A 57 3.96 -4.92 16.84
C LEU A 57 5.08 -5.53 16.00
N ALA A 58 6.23 -5.86 16.61
CA ALA A 58 7.34 -6.47 15.91
C ALA A 58 6.96 -7.82 15.27
N LYS A 59 6.17 -8.63 15.98
CA LYS A 59 5.62 -9.88 15.44
C LYS A 59 4.72 -9.61 14.24
N ARG A 60 3.83 -8.61 14.32
CA ARG A 60 2.96 -8.24 13.20
C ARG A 60 3.78 -7.79 12.00
N THR A 61 4.74 -6.88 12.19
CA THR A 61 5.58 -6.39 11.09
C THR A 61 6.40 -7.50 10.42
N ASN A 62 6.90 -8.47 11.18
CA ASN A 62 7.75 -9.53 10.66
C ASN A 62 7.00 -10.79 10.18
N GLN A 63 5.75 -11.01 10.60
CA GLN A 63 5.00 -12.26 10.33
C GLN A 63 3.63 -12.05 9.68
N ASP A 64 3.12 -10.81 9.58
CA ASP A 64 1.87 -10.50 8.90
C ASP A 64 2.14 -10.06 7.44
N PRO A 65 1.76 -10.85 6.42
CA PRO A 65 1.87 -10.43 5.02
C PRO A 65 1.02 -9.17 4.70
N ARG A 66 0.12 -8.72 5.59
CA ARG A 66 -0.65 -7.49 5.40
C ARG A 66 0.12 -6.20 5.71
N THR A 67 1.28 -6.26 6.36
CA THR A 67 2.19 -5.10 6.41
C THR A 67 2.82 -4.80 5.04
N LEU A 68 2.76 -5.77 4.12
CA LEU A 68 2.96 -5.58 2.68
C LEU A 68 1.69 -5.08 1.97
N GLY A 69 0.54 -5.01 2.63
CA GLY A 69 -0.73 -4.58 2.04
C GLY A 69 -0.68 -3.15 1.53
N THR A 70 -0.07 -2.22 2.27
CA THR A 70 0.12 -0.85 1.79
C THR A 70 1.06 -0.79 0.59
N LEU A 71 2.17 -1.55 0.61
CA LEU A 71 3.11 -1.64 -0.52
C LEU A 71 2.45 -2.32 -1.73
N PHE A 72 1.63 -3.34 -1.50
CA PHE A 72 0.86 -4.05 -2.51
C PHE A 72 -0.21 -3.14 -3.11
N HIS A 73 -0.94 -2.37 -2.31
CA HIS A 73 -1.91 -1.39 -2.80
C HIS A 73 -1.24 -0.28 -3.61
N ALA A 74 -0.11 0.27 -3.14
CA ALA A 74 0.68 1.24 -3.89
C ALA A 74 1.20 0.65 -5.21
N CYS A 75 1.71 -0.58 -5.19
CA CYS A 75 2.16 -1.30 -6.39
C CYS A 75 0.99 -1.59 -7.35
N CYS A 76 -0.19 -1.97 -6.84
CA CYS A 76 -1.39 -2.15 -7.66
C CYS A 76 -1.87 -0.83 -8.27
N GLU A 77 -1.77 0.30 -7.56
CA GLU A 77 -2.08 1.62 -8.13
C GLU A 77 -1.07 2.01 -9.22
N GLU A 78 0.23 1.77 -8.99
CA GLU A 78 1.24 2.00 -10.02
C GLU A 78 1.04 1.10 -11.25
N LEU A 79 0.77 -0.19 -11.06
CA LEU A 79 0.49 -1.14 -12.14
C LEU A 79 -0.76 -0.74 -12.93
N LYS A 80 -1.84 -0.31 -12.25
CA LYS A 80 -3.04 0.22 -12.92
C LYS A 80 -2.70 1.45 -13.76
N GLN A 81 -1.85 2.34 -13.28
CA GLN A 81 -1.40 3.50 -14.06
C GLN A 81 -0.53 3.11 -15.27
N VAL A 82 0.35 2.12 -15.15
CA VAL A 82 1.12 1.56 -16.29
C VAL A 82 0.16 1.05 -17.36
N THR A 83 -0.81 0.20 -16.97
CA THR A 83 -1.75 -0.39 -17.93
C THR A 83 -2.62 0.66 -18.64
N PHE A 84 -2.94 1.77 -17.98
CA PHE A 84 -3.66 2.88 -18.60
C PHE A 84 -2.79 3.60 -19.64
N ALA A 85 -1.52 3.85 -19.34
CA ALA A 85 -0.60 4.48 -20.29
C ALA A 85 -0.40 3.63 -21.55
N GLU A 86 -0.25 2.31 -21.39
CA GLU A 86 -0.18 1.35 -22.49
C GLU A 86 -1.46 1.33 -23.32
N ALA A 87 -2.63 1.28 -22.67
CA ALA A 87 -3.92 1.33 -23.35
C ALA A 87 -4.11 2.65 -24.13
N LEU A 88 -3.69 3.78 -23.57
CA LEU A 88 -3.74 5.09 -24.24
C LEU A 88 -2.79 5.12 -25.45
N ALA A 89 -1.59 4.57 -25.34
CA ALA A 89 -0.64 4.46 -26.45
C ALA A 89 -1.23 3.64 -27.61
N ILE A 90 -1.83 2.49 -27.31
CA ILE A 90 -2.51 1.64 -28.31
C ILE A 90 -3.67 2.42 -28.97
N MET A 91 -4.50 3.10 -28.19
CA MET A 91 -5.59 3.93 -28.74
C MET A 91 -5.08 5.03 -29.67
N LEU A 92 -3.98 5.71 -29.32
CA LEU A 92 -3.37 6.73 -30.17
C LEU A 92 -2.77 6.15 -31.46
N MET A 93 -2.16 4.96 -31.39
CA MET A 93 -1.68 4.26 -32.59
C MET A 93 -2.83 3.87 -33.53
N LEU A 94 -3.92 3.32 -32.98
CA LEU A 94 -5.10 2.97 -33.76
C LEU A 94 -5.77 4.20 -34.36
N LEU A 95 -5.83 5.31 -33.61
CA LEU A 95 -6.33 6.59 -34.12
C LEU A 95 -5.45 7.10 -35.27
N LYS A 96 -4.12 7.04 -35.13
CA LYS A 96 -3.19 7.41 -36.20
C LYS A 96 -3.42 6.59 -37.47
N GLN A 97 -3.60 5.27 -37.34
CA GLN A 97 -3.90 4.39 -38.47
C GLN A 97 -5.25 4.69 -39.11
N ALA A 98 -6.29 4.94 -38.30
CA ALA A 98 -7.61 5.30 -38.81
C ALA A 98 -7.59 6.63 -39.58
N LEU A 99 -6.90 7.64 -39.06
CA LEU A 99 -6.75 8.94 -39.71
C LEU A 99 -5.91 8.87 -41.00
N ALA A 100 -4.93 7.98 -41.06
CA ALA A 100 -4.13 7.76 -42.27
C ALA A 100 -4.95 7.14 -43.43
N ASN A 101 -6.09 6.50 -43.13
CA ASN A 101 -7.00 5.96 -44.13
C ASN A 101 -8.03 6.99 -44.63
N VAL A 102 -8.06 8.19 -44.05
CA VAL A 102 -8.95 9.27 -44.49
C VAL A 102 -8.26 10.01 -45.66
N PRO A 103 -8.91 10.17 -46.83
CA PRO A 103 -8.35 10.96 -47.91
C PRO A 103 -8.11 12.41 -47.47
N ASP A 104 -7.06 13.04 -47.99
CA ASP A 104 -6.60 14.40 -47.65
C ASP A 104 -5.97 14.60 -46.25
N MET A 105 -5.75 13.53 -45.47
CA MET A 105 -4.95 13.59 -44.25
C MET A 105 -3.45 13.40 -44.55
N THR A 106 -2.63 14.41 -44.22
CA THR A 106 -1.16 14.26 -44.29
C THR A 106 -0.57 13.75 -42.98
N SER A 107 0.56 13.05 -43.07
CA SER A 107 1.27 12.51 -41.90
C SER A 107 1.66 13.61 -40.90
N GLU A 108 2.04 14.79 -41.42
CA GLU A 108 2.38 15.96 -40.62
C GLU A 108 1.18 16.51 -39.86
N LEU A 109 0.00 16.55 -40.50
CA LEU A 109 -1.23 17.02 -39.87
C LEU A 109 -1.66 16.06 -38.75
N ILE A 110 -1.62 14.76 -39.00
CA ILE A 110 -1.93 13.73 -37.99
C ILE A 110 -0.99 13.85 -36.79
N GLN A 111 0.31 13.99 -37.04
CA GLN A 111 1.31 14.15 -35.97
C GLN A 111 1.05 15.41 -35.13
N SER A 112 0.73 16.54 -35.78
CA SER A 112 0.42 17.81 -35.10
C SER A 112 -0.84 17.71 -34.23
N LEU A 113 -1.85 16.96 -34.66
CA LEU A 113 -3.09 16.74 -33.91
C LEU A 113 -2.86 15.86 -32.67
N ILE A 114 -2.05 14.80 -32.82
CA ILE A 114 -1.68 13.92 -31.70
C ILE A 114 -0.85 14.72 -30.67
N GLU A 115 0.12 15.50 -31.12
CA GLU A 115 0.94 16.34 -30.22
C GLU A 115 0.11 17.39 -29.48
N ARG A 116 -0.85 18.01 -30.17
CA ARG A 116 -1.78 18.94 -29.54
C ARG A 116 -2.69 18.26 -28.52
N PHE A 117 -3.24 17.09 -28.85
CA PHE A 117 -4.03 16.29 -27.92
C PHE A 117 -3.24 15.92 -26.67
N LEU A 118 -1.98 15.49 -26.84
CA LEU A 118 -1.10 15.14 -25.72
C LEU A 118 -0.77 16.35 -24.84
N LYS A 119 -0.69 17.56 -25.41
CA LYS A 119 -0.42 18.79 -24.66
C LYS A 119 -1.60 19.25 -23.81
N GLU A 120 -2.82 18.93 -24.24
CA GLU A 120 -4.07 19.26 -23.51
C GLU A 120 -4.43 18.21 -22.44
N LEU A 121 -3.68 17.10 -22.35
CA LEU A 121 -3.90 16.10 -21.30
C LEU A 121 -3.65 16.69 -19.91
N PRO A 122 -4.41 16.28 -18.89
CA PRO A 122 -4.15 16.68 -17.52
C PRO A 122 -2.71 16.38 -17.07
N PRO A 123 -2.09 17.25 -16.25
CA PRO A 123 -0.68 17.13 -15.85
C PRO A 123 -0.32 15.80 -15.15
N ILE A 124 -1.32 15.12 -14.59
CA ILE A 124 -1.21 13.76 -14.02
C ILE A 124 -0.69 12.75 -15.07
N TYR A 125 -1.01 12.93 -16.35
CA TYR A 125 -0.60 12.04 -17.44
C TYR A 125 0.66 12.52 -18.17
N GLY A 126 0.89 13.83 -18.24
CA GLY A 126 2.01 14.43 -18.96
C GLY A 126 3.39 14.18 -18.30
N ALA A 127 3.44 14.13 -16.97
CA ALA A 127 4.69 13.91 -16.24
C ALA A 127 5.32 12.54 -16.57
N ARG A 128 4.52 11.49 -16.75
CA ARG A 128 4.99 10.11 -16.97
C ARG A 128 5.36 9.82 -18.43
N TRP A 129 4.63 10.38 -19.39
CA TRP A 129 4.92 10.22 -20.82
C TRP A 129 6.24 10.86 -21.26
N LEU A 130 6.67 11.94 -20.60
CA LEU A 130 7.96 12.60 -20.89
C LEU A 130 9.16 11.77 -20.39
N PHE A 131 9.00 11.00 -19.30
CA PHE A 131 10.05 10.10 -18.80
C PHE A 131 10.30 8.93 -19.76
N ASP A 132 9.26 8.36 -20.35
CA ASP A 132 9.39 7.23 -21.28
C ASP A 132 10.08 7.64 -22.60
N ARG A 133 9.90 8.89 -23.06
CA ARG A 133 10.66 9.42 -24.19
C ARG A 133 12.13 9.72 -23.89
N GLN A 134 12.49 10.02 -22.64
CA GLN A 134 13.89 10.26 -22.27
C GLN A 134 14.70 8.97 -22.08
N TYR A 135 14.06 7.85 -21.71
CA TYR A 135 14.74 6.57 -21.53
C TYR A 135 14.57 5.60 -22.71
N GLY A 136 13.50 5.71 -23.51
CA GLY A 136 13.31 4.88 -24.71
C GLY A 136 14.24 5.23 -25.89
N ALA A 137 14.98 6.34 -25.82
CA ALA A 137 15.98 6.72 -26.82
C ALA A 137 17.39 6.18 -26.53
N VAL A 138 17.60 5.48 -25.40
CA VAL A 138 18.91 4.96 -24.97
C VAL A 138 19.03 3.44 -25.15
N SER A 139 17.98 2.77 -25.65
CA SER A 139 18.03 1.34 -26.00
C SER A 139 17.57 1.11 -27.44
N SER A 140 18.43 1.43 -28.40
CA SER A 140 18.44 0.87 -29.75
C SER A 140 19.86 0.93 -30.29
#